data_AF-A0A7C2VFU5-F1
#
_entry.id   AF-A0A7C2VFU5-F1
#
_cell.length_a   1.000
_cell.length_b   1.000
_cell.length_c   1.000
_cell.angle_alpha   90.00
_cell.angle_beta   90.00
_cell.angle_gamma   90.00
#
_symmetry.space_group_name_H-M   'P 1'
#
loop_
_entity.id
_entity.type
_entity.pdbx_description
1 polymer ?
#
loop_
_entity_poly.entity_id
_entity_poly.type
_entity_poly.pdbx_seq_one_letter_code
_entity_poly.pdbx_strand_id
1 'polypeptide(L)'
;MAMGVVCLRFKFRPTREMEEVLRKVKVMEQRAVNWLVANKKTSLNSVHHTLYFPLRQQFPELHSHWVTSALKTATSIVHAFNKRKRKGQVKRPRLKKPFVTLSPHLFKVSFEGKWLKVTIFKSANDLEPIVRWFKPHHKYRRLLDRWKAGECTLGQITLTESSVSIPLKFPDPPTYQPSGDRRGCVLPAGSQGTMWRRSTLPAGGVEKFPSLSWLGQGFVGNPCCPSSGGMVMGFAVRHHDGKLRSLSTA
;
A
#
# COMPACT_ATOMS: atom_id res chain seq x y z
N MET A 1 8.18 12.74 -9.34
CA MET A 1 8.80 11.49 -9.84
C MET A 1 8.05 10.30 -9.25
N ALA A 2 7.57 9.38 -10.08
CA ALA A 2 6.84 8.21 -9.60
C ALA A 2 7.85 7.16 -9.11
N MET A 3 7.91 6.91 -7.80
CA MET A 3 8.82 5.92 -7.24
C MET A 3 8.27 4.50 -7.43
N GLY A 4 9.10 3.58 -7.92
CA GLY A 4 8.79 2.16 -7.93
C GLY A 4 8.90 1.55 -6.53
N VAL A 5 7.98 0.67 -6.14
CA VAL A 5 8.04 -0.01 -4.83
C VAL A 5 8.09 -1.52 -5.02
N VAL A 6 9.13 -2.16 -4.48
CA VAL A 6 9.24 -3.62 -4.42
C VAL A 6 9.13 -4.07 -2.97
N CYS A 7 8.20 -4.96 -2.68
CA CYS A 7 7.95 -5.42 -1.31
C CYS A 7 8.58 -6.79 -1.06
N LEU A 8 9.56 -6.84 -0.15
CA LEU A 8 10.21 -8.07 0.29
C LEU A 8 9.42 -8.66 1.45
N ARG A 9 8.91 -9.89 1.30
CA ARG A 9 8.13 -10.54 2.35
C ARG A 9 8.89 -11.70 2.97
N PHE A 10 9.11 -11.63 4.28
CA PHE A 10 9.76 -12.67 5.06
C PHE A 10 8.76 -13.30 6.02
N LYS A 11 8.63 -14.62 5.95
CA LYS A 11 7.76 -15.38 6.86
C LYS A 11 8.57 -15.90 8.04
N PHE A 12 7.94 -16.00 9.20
CA PHE A 12 8.51 -16.56 10.42
C PHE A 12 7.43 -17.27 11.24
N ARG A 13 7.84 -18.12 12.17
CA ARG A 13 6.93 -18.74 13.13
C ARG A 13 6.44 -17.68 14.14
N PRO A 14 5.13 -17.56 14.38
CA PRO A 14 4.61 -16.68 15.43
C PRO A 14 5.29 -16.95 16.77
N THR A 15 5.49 -15.89 17.54
CA THR A 15 6.15 -15.94 18.85
C THR A 15 5.25 -15.27 19.85
N ARG A 16 5.20 -15.79 21.08
CA ARG A 16 4.33 -15.26 22.14
C ARG A 16 4.46 -13.74 22.33
N GLU A 17 5.69 -13.22 22.32
CA GLU A 17 5.95 -11.77 22.41
C GLU A 17 5.31 -10.96 21.27
N MET A 18 5.48 -11.43 20.03
CA MET A 18 4.92 -10.79 18.85
C MET A 18 3.39 -10.81 18.87
N GLU A 19 2.82 -11.95 19.25
CA GLU A 19 1.38 -12.11 19.40
C GLU A 19 0.81 -11.20 20.48
N GLU A 20 1.50 -11.04 21.60
CA GLU A 20 1.07 -10.16 22.68
C GLU A 20 1.04 -8.69 22.22
N VAL A 21 2.12 -8.22 21.59
CA VAL A 21 2.18 -6.85 21.05
C VAL A 21 1.08 -6.63 20.02
N LEU A 22 0.92 -7.55 19.06
CA LEU A 22 -0.11 -7.43 18.03
C LEU A 22 -1.54 -7.55 18.57
N ARG A 23 -1.75 -8.29 19.66
CA ARG A 23 -3.04 -8.33 20.36
C ARG A 23 -3.38 -6.98 20.98
N LYS A 24 -2.42 -6.31 21.62
CA LYS A 24 -2.59 -4.94 22.16
C LYS A 24 -2.86 -3.94 21.04
N VAL A 25 -2.10 -4.02 19.95
CA VAL A 25 -2.32 -3.20 18.74
C VAL A 25 -3.72 -3.41 18.16
N LYS A 26 -4.21 -4.67 18.07
CA LYS A 26 -5.56 -4.98 17.60
C LYS A 26 -6.63 -4.24 18.41
N VAL A 27 -6.46 -4.18 19.74
CA VAL A 27 -7.38 -3.45 20.63
C VAL A 27 -7.37 -1.96 20.32
N MET A 28 -6.17 -1.36 20.20
CA MET A 28 -6.02 0.05 19.83
C MET A 28 -6.69 0.35 18.48
N GLU A 29 -6.41 -0.47 17.46
CA GLU A 29 -6.95 -0.31 16.11
C GLU A 29 -8.47 -0.45 16.11
N GLN A 30 -9.02 -1.47 16.78
CA GLN A 30 -10.46 -1.70 16.81
C GLN A 30 -11.20 -0.56 17.54
N ARG A 31 -10.63 -0.02 18.62
CA ARG A 31 -11.15 1.16 19.32
C ARG A 31 -11.14 2.39 18.41
N ALA A 32 -10.04 2.63 17.70
CA ALA A 32 -9.91 3.73 16.76
C ALA A 32 -10.86 3.62 15.56
N VAL A 33 -10.97 2.44 14.95
CA VAL A 33 -11.93 2.16 13.86
C VAL A 33 -13.36 2.41 14.33
N ASN A 34 -13.73 1.92 15.52
CA ASN A 34 -15.07 2.13 16.07
C ASN A 34 -15.38 3.61 16.27
N TRP A 35 -14.44 4.38 16.84
CA TRP A 35 -14.60 5.81 17.04
C TRP A 35 -14.70 6.58 15.71
N LEU A 36 -13.84 6.28 14.75
CA LEU A 36 -13.84 6.93 13.42
C LEU A 36 -15.17 6.69 12.69
N VAL A 37 -15.66 5.45 12.68
CA VAL A 37 -16.93 5.08 12.05
C VAL A 37 -18.12 5.73 12.77
N ALA A 38 -18.14 5.73 14.10
CA ALA A 38 -19.22 6.34 14.89
C ALA A 38 -19.31 7.86 14.67
N ASN A 39 -18.16 8.54 14.61
CA ASN A 39 -18.09 9.99 14.44
C ASN A 39 -18.07 10.44 12.97
N LYS A 40 -18.14 9.52 12.00
CA LYS A 40 -18.02 9.79 10.55
C LYS A 40 -16.74 10.57 10.18
N LYS A 41 -15.68 10.43 10.98
CA LYS A 41 -14.38 11.09 10.75
C LYS A 41 -13.41 10.15 10.02
N THR A 42 -12.45 10.74 9.32
CA THR A 42 -11.37 9.99 8.63
C THR A 42 -9.99 10.60 8.85
N SER A 43 -9.89 11.70 9.59
CA SER A 43 -8.64 12.39 9.87
C SER A 43 -7.82 11.66 10.95
N LEU A 44 -6.54 11.42 10.65
CA LEU A 44 -5.59 10.88 11.63
C LEU A 44 -5.44 11.82 12.84
N ASN A 45 -5.34 13.14 12.59
CA ASN A 45 -5.15 14.11 13.66
C ASN A 45 -6.33 14.12 14.66
N SER A 46 -7.55 13.97 14.18
CA SER A 46 -8.73 13.97 15.06
C SER A 46 -8.78 12.73 15.94
N VAL A 47 -8.50 11.55 15.39
CA VAL A 47 -8.45 10.32 16.21
C VAL A 47 -7.25 10.33 17.15
N HIS A 48 -6.12 10.91 16.73
CA HIS A 48 -4.94 11.08 17.57
C HIS A 48 -5.24 11.97 18.77
N HIS A 49 -5.81 13.16 18.54
CA HIS A 49 -6.15 14.08 19.61
C HIS A 49 -7.09 13.45 20.66
N THR A 50 -8.07 12.66 20.22
CA THR A 50 -9.06 12.06 21.13
C THR A 50 -8.57 10.77 21.82
N LEU A 51 -7.85 9.90 21.11
CA LEU A 51 -7.55 8.55 21.60
C LEU A 51 -6.10 8.32 22.02
N TYR A 52 -5.17 9.20 21.64
CA TYR A 52 -3.76 8.98 21.96
C TYR A 52 -3.50 8.84 23.45
N PHE A 53 -3.96 9.80 24.26
CA PHE A 53 -3.70 9.80 25.70
C PHE A 53 -4.39 8.64 26.43
N PRO A 54 -5.70 8.35 26.22
CA PRO A 54 -6.33 7.16 26.81
C PRO A 54 -5.67 5.84 26.42
N LEU A 55 -5.23 5.69 25.16
CA LEU A 55 -4.54 4.49 24.72
C LEU A 55 -3.11 4.40 25.29
N ARG A 56 -2.43 5.53 25.44
CA ARG A 56 -1.09 5.57 26.04
C ARG A 56 -1.13 5.19 27.52
N GLN A 57 -2.14 5.65 28.25
CA GLN A 57 -2.38 5.26 29.65
C GLN A 57 -2.77 3.79 29.80
N GLN A 58 -3.52 3.24 28.83
CA GLN A 58 -3.91 1.83 28.85
C GLN A 58 -2.75 0.87 28.57
N PHE A 59 -1.77 1.30 27.77
CA PHE A 59 -0.62 0.49 27.37
C PHE A 59 0.71 1.21 27.67
N PRO A 60 1.00 1.53 28.94
CA PRO A 60 2.20 2.29 29.34
C PRO A 60 3.51 1.59 28.96
N GLU A 61 3.51 0.27 28.90
CA GLU A 61 4.66 -0.59 28.59
C GLU A 61 5.11 -0.52 27.12
N LEU A 62 4.20 -0.17 26.21
CA LEU A 62 4.52 -0.06 24.79
C LEU A 62 5.11 1.32 24.46
N HIS A 63 6.00 1.35 23.48
CA HIS A 63 6.50 2.60 22.92
C HIS A 63 5.33 3.45 22.38
N SER A 64 5.33 4.75 22.66
CA SER A 64 4.35 5.73 22.15
C SER A 64 4.03 5.59 20.65
N HIS A 65 5.04 5.29 19.81
CA HIS A 65 4.86 5.11 18.38
C HIS A 65 3.99 3.91 18.00
N TRP A 66 3.79 2.91 18.88
CA TRP A 66 2.83 1.83 18.64
C TRP A 66 1.41 2.37 18.55
N VAL A 67 1.05 3.29 19.44
CA VAL A 67 -0.26 3.95 19.43
C VAL A 67 -0.42 4.73 18.12
N THR A 68 0.56 5.56 17.75
CA THR A 68 0.50 6.32 16.49
C THR A 68 0.41 5.41 15.26
N SER A 69 1.16 4.29 15.24
CA SER A 69 1.15 3.31 14.14
C SER A 69 -0.21 2.59 14.04
N ALA A 70 -0.80 2.22 15.16
CA ALA A 70 -2.14 1.63 15.24
C ALA A 70 -3.21 2.61 14.74
N LEU A 71 -3.16 3.87 15.20
CA LEU A 71 -4.11 4.90 14.75
C LEU A 71 -4.00 5.17 13.24
N LYS A 72 -2.78 5.25 12.70
CA LYS A 72 -2.55 5.41 11.25
C LYS A 72 -3.12 4.23 10.45
N THR A 73 -2.93 3.02 10.97
CA THR A 73 -3.45 1.80 10.33
C THR A 73 -4.98 1.78 10.37
N ALA A 74 -5.58 2.09 11.52
CA ALA A 74 -7.03 2.22 11.69
C ALA A 74 -7.65 3.25 10.73
N THR A 75 -7.04 4.43 10.59
CA THR A 75 -7.47 5.45 9.62
C THR A 75 -7.44 4.91 8.20
N SER A 76 -6.37 4.21 7.82
CA SER A 76 -6.25 3.59 6.48
C SER A 76 -7.32 2.53 6.22
N ILE A 77 -7.66 1.72 7.23
CA ILE A 77 -8.75 0.74 7.17
C ILE A 77 -10.11 1.44 6.92
N VAL A 78 -10.38 2.53 7.63
CA VAL A 78 -11.62 3.31 7.46
C VAL A 78 -11.69 3.97 6.09
N HIS A 79 -10.59 4.50 5.56
CA HIS A 79 -10.55 5.02 4.19
C HIS A 79 -10.88 3.93 3.16
N ALA A 80 -10.27 2.75 3.29
CA ALA A 80 -10.55 1.61 2.41
C ALA A 80 -12.01 1.13 2.53
N PHE A 81 -12.57 1.16 3.74
CA PHE A 81 -13.99 0.89 3.96
C PHE A 81 -14.88 1.93 3.28
N ASN A 82 -14.62 3.22 3.44
CA ASN A 82 -15.41 4.28 2.80
C ASN A 82 -15.35 4.20 1.27
N LYS A 83 -14.18 3.87 0.71
CA LYS A 83 -14.02 3.63 -0.74
C LYS A 83 -14.87 2.45 -1.22
N ARG A 84 -14.95 1.37 -0.44
CA ARG A 84 -15.82 0.21 -0.72
C ARG A 84 -17.30 0.54 -0.57
N LYS A 85 -17.67 1.30 0.46
CA LYS A 85 -19.05 1.73 0.71
C LYS A 85 -19.59 2.53 -0.47
N ARG A 86 -18.76 3.43 -1.05
CA ARG A 86 -19.09 4.15 -2.29
C ARG A 86 -19.33 3.24 -3.51
N LYS A 87 -18.81 2.01 -3.48
CA LYS A 87 -18.98 0.99 -4.52
C LYS A 87 -20.10 -0.02 -4.17
N GLY A 88 -20.98 0.28 -3.22
CA GLY A 88 -22.10 -0.56 -2.84
C GLY A 88 -21.76 -1.77 -1.94
N GLN A 89 -20.55 -1.85 -1.38
CA GLN A 89 -20.16 -2.94 -0.48
C GLN A 89 -20.31 -2.53 1.00
N VAL A 90 -21.15 -3.22 1.77
CA VAL A 90 -21.75 -2.68 3.01
C VAL A 90 -21.19 -3.25 4.32
N LYS A 91 -20.19 -4.13 4.31
CA LYS A 91 -19.73 -4.77 5.57
C LYS A 91 -18.84 -3.84 6.41
N ARG A 92 -19.27 -3.52 7.63
CA ARG A 92 -18.50 -2.75 8.64
C ARG A 92 -17.10 -3.37 8.81
N PRO A 93 -16.03 -2.55 8.90
CA PRO A 93 -14.68 -3.08 9.04
C PRO A 93 -14.55 -3.80 10.39
N ARG A 94 -14.36 -5.12 10.34
CA ARG A 94 -13.98 -5.95 11.49
C ARG A 94 -12.55 -6.45 11.28
N LEU A 95 -11.67 -6.18 12.25
CA LEU A 95 -10.27 -6.59 12.18
C LEU A 95 -10.13 -8.03 12.63
N LYS A 96 -10.09 -8.95 11.66
CA LYS A 96 -9.86 -10.37 11.95
C LYS A 96 -8.41 -10.61 12.39
N LYS A 97 -7.46 -10.16 11.57
CA LYS A 97 -6.01 -10.32 11.78
C LYS A 97 -5.37 -8.93 11.92
N PRO A 98 -4.67 -8.65 13.04
CA PRO A 98 -3.95 -7.40 13.17
C PRO A 98 -2.78 -7.39 12.21
N PHE A 99 -2.64 -6.28 11.51
CA PHE A 99 -1.45 -5.94 10.76
C PHE A 99 -1.18 -4.48 11.06
N VAL A 100 0.09 -4.10 11.12
CA VAL A 100 0.45 -2.74 11.50
C VAL A 100 1.62 -2.26 10.67
N THR A 101 1.49 -1.04 10.15
CA THR A 101 2.60 -0.36 9.47
C THR A 101 3.40 0.39 10.52
N LEU A 102 4.63 -0.04 10.76
CA LEU A 102 5.45 0.48 11.84
C LEU A 102 6.04 1.85 11.51
N SER A 103 6.05 2.73 12.52
CA SER A 103 6.86 3.94 12.53
C SER A 103 8.35 3.60 12.40
N PRO A 104 9.17 4.43 11.72
CA PRO A 104 10.63 4.23 11.63
C PRO A 104 11.34 4.08 12.98
N HIS A 105 10.78 4.64 14.05
CA HIS A 105 11.32 4.53 15.41
C HIS A 105 11.08 3.16 16.07
N LEU A 106 10.17 2.35 15.54
CA LEU A 106 9.83 1.03 16.11
C LEU A 106 10.66 -0.11 15.54
N PHE A 107 11.52 0.15 14.57
CA PHE A 107 12.29 -0.91 13.96
C PHE A 107 13.67 -0.46 13.47
N LYS A 108 14.58 -1.42 13.36
CA LYS A 108 15.86 -1.27 12.68
C LYS A 108 16.06 -2.46 11.76
N VAL A 109 16.45 -2.18 10.51
CA VAL A 109 16.82 -3.21 9.55
C VAL A 109 18.30 -3.06 9.24
N SER A 110 19.06 -4.14 9.30
CA SER A 110 20.46 -4.17 8.85
C SER A 110 20.72 -5.40 8.00
N PHE A 111 21.57 -5.25 6.99
CA PHE A 111 21.88 -6.31 6.05
C PHE A 111 23.39 -6.48 5.86
N GLU A 112 23.86 -7.69 6.17
CA GLU A 112 25.27 -8.07 6.19
C GLU A 112 25.67 -8.87 4.93
N GLY A 113 24.95 -8.71 3.82
CA GLY A 113 25.17 -9.45 2.57
C GLY A 113 24.60 -10.87 2.58
N LYS A 114 24.78 -11.62 3.67
CA LYS A 114 24.22 -12.98 3.82
C LYS A 114 22.95 -13.01 4.65
N TRP A 115 22.93 -12.24 5.73
CA TRP A 115 21.86 -12.23 6.70
C TRP A 115 21.20 -10.85 6.77
N LEU A 116 19.88 -10.86 6.87
CA LEU A 116 19.06 -9.70 7.14
C LEU A 116 18.60 -9.75 8.59
N LYS A 117 18.98 -8.75 9.36
CA LYS A 117 18.55 -8.55 10.75
C LYS A 117 17.41 -7.54 10.76
N VAL A 118 16.29 -7.93 11.36
CA VAL A 118 15.15 -7.06 11.64
C VAL A 118 14.97 -7.01 13.14
N THR A 119 15.15 -5.83 13.72
CA THR A 119 14.93 -5.54 15.13
C THR A 119 13.64 -4.74 15.26
N ILE A 120 12.76 -5.15 16.17
CA ILE A 120 11.49 -4.47 16.47
C ILE A 120 11.48 -4.08 17.95
N PHE A 121 11.29 -2.80 18.23
CA PHE A 121 11.28 -2.24 19.58
C PHE A 121 9.87 -2.25 20.16
N LYS A 122 9.70 -2.90 21.31
CA LYS A 122 8.45 -2.97 22.08
C LYS A 122 8.27 -1.72 22.93
N SER A 123 9.31 -1.34 23.68
CA SER A 123 9.32 -0.19 24.59
C SER A 123 10.30 0.90 24.13
N ALA A 124 10.34 2.06 24.80
CA ALA A 124 11.24 3.16 24.43
C ALA A 124 12.71 2.88 24.80
N ASN A 125 12.94 2.22 25.93
CA ASN A 125 14.26 1.84 26.43
C ASN A 125 14.41 0.31 26.38
N ASP A 126 14.10 -0.27 25.22
CA ASP A 126 13.92 -1.70 25.10
C ASP A 126 15.26 -2.43 25.25
N LEU A 127 15.45 -3.08 26.40
CA LEU A 127 16.60 -3.95 26.67
C LEU A 127 16.49 -5.26 25.88
N GLU A 128 15.26 -5.69 25.57
CA GLU A 128 14.97 -6.96 24.92
C GLU A 128 14.09 -6.78 23.67
N PRO A 129 14.60 -6.12 22.62
CA PRO A 129 13.85 -5.97 21.39
C PRO A 129 13.68 -7.31 20.67
N ILE A 130 12.62 -7.44 19.90
CA ILE A 130 12.37 -8.65 19.11
C ILE A 130 13.33 -8.63 17.92
N VAL A 131 14.36 -9.49 17.96
CA VAL A 131 15.33 -9.64 16.87
C VAL A 131 15.02 -10.87 16.03
N ARG A 132 15.00 -10.68 14.71
CA ARG A 132 14.84 -11.76 13.73
C ARG A 132 15.90 -11.70 12.66
N TRP A 133 16.49 -12.85 12.42
CA TRP A 133 17.47 -13.07 11.35
C TRP A 133 16.81 -13.84 10.22
N PHE A 134 16.97 -13.34 9.01
CA PHE A 134 16.48 -13.97 7.79
C PHE A 134 17.65 -14.22 6.85
N LYS A 135 17.65 -15.37 6.19
CA LYS A 135 18.52 -15.67 5.05
C LYS A 135 17.74 -15.38 3.77
N PRO A 136 17.95 -14.25 3.09
CA PRO A 136 17.15 -13.90 1.92
C PRO A 136 17.44 -14.84 0.75
N HIS A 137 16.41 -15.13 -0.05
CA HIS A 137 16.59 -15.79 -1.34
C HIS A 137 17.44 -14.93 -2.29
N HIS A 138 18.14 -15.52 -3.26
CA HIS A 138 19.09 -14.80 -4.12
C HIS A 138 18.48 -13.56 -4.82
N LYS A 139 17.21 -13.62 -5.22
CA LYS A 139 16.48 -12.48 -5.80
C LYS A 139 16.32 -11.31 -4.80
N TYR A 140 16.02 -11.61 -3.55
CA TYR A 140 15.89 -10.60 -2.48
C TYR A 140 17.25 -10.06 -2.08
N ARG A 141 18.28 -10.92 -2.09
CA ARG A 141 19.67 -10.52 -1.81
C ARG A 141 20.11 -9.41 -2.76
N ARG A 142 19.92 -9.59 -4.08
CA ARG A 142 20.23 -8.56 -5.09
C ARG A 142 19.55 -7.21 -4.82
N LEU A 143 18.31 -7.22 -4.34
CA LEU A 143 17.58 -5.99 -4.01
C LEU A 143 18.10 -5.34 -2.71
N LEU A 144 18.48 -6.16 -1.73
CA LEU A 144 19.08 -5.69 -0.49
C LEU A 144 20.51 -5.18 -0.69
N ASP A 145 21.26 -5.74 -1.63
CA ASP A 145 22.58 -5.24 -2.04
C ASP A 145 22.46 -3.82 -2.62
N ARG A 146 21.47 -3.59 -3.49
CA ARG A 146 21.16 -2.25 -4.03
C ARG A 146 20.71 -1.26 -2.95
N TRP A 147 19.91 -1.72 -1.99
CA TRP A 147 19.54 -0.91 -0.82
C TRP A 147 20.77 -0.53 0.00
N LYS A 148 21.69 -1.48 0.24
CA LYS A 148 22.94 -1.23 0.94
C LYS A 148 23.86 -0.27 0.18
N ALA A 149 23.84 -0.29 -1.15
CA ALA A 149 24.54 0.65 -2.01
C ALA A 149 23.90 2.06 -2.05
N GLY A 150 22.75 2.26 -1.42
CA GLY A 150 22.06 3.57 -1.39
C GLY A 150 21.21 3.88 -2.62
N GLU A 151 21.05 2.93 -3.56
CA GLU A 151 20.25 3.13 -4.77
C GLU A 151 18.74 3.20 -4.52
N CYS A 152 18.29 2.74 -3.36
CA CYS A 152 16.89 2.77 -2.96
C CYS A 152 16.74 3.03 -1.46
N THR A 153 15.54 3.46 -1.06
CA THR A 153 15.24 3.79 0.34
C THR A 153 14.28 2.78 0.94
N LEU A 154 14.39 2.57 2.25
CA LEU A 154 13.49 1.69 2.97
C LEU A 154 12.19 2.42 3.32
N GLY A 155 11.05 1.82 2.95
CA GLY A 155 9.74 2.32 3.35
C GLY A 155 9.32 1.82 4.74
N GLN A 156 8.13 2.23 5.19
CA GLN A 156 7.57 1.73 6.44
C GLN A 156 7.29 0.23 6.33
N ILE A 157 7.79 -0.56 7.28
CA ILE A 157 7.58 -2.01 7.26
C ILE A 157 6.17 -2.35 7.76
N THR A 158 5.57 -3.38 7.18
CA THR A 158 4.28 -3.92 7.65
C THR A 158 4.52 -5.22 8.39
N LEU A 159 4.03 -5.28 9.62
CA LEU A 159 4.16 -6.42 10.50
C LEU A 159 2.83 -7.17 10.62
N THR A 160 2.92 -8.48 10.63
CA THR A 160 1.82 -9.43 10.89
C THR A 160 2.32 -10.51 11.85
N GLU A 161 1.42 -11.32 12.38
CA GLU A 161 1.75 -12.40 13.33
C GLU A 161 2.83 -13.38 12.84
N SER A 162 2.91 -13.61 11.52
CA SER A 162 3.78 -14.61 10.90
C SER A 162 4.64 -14.10 9.76
N SER A 163 4.61 -12.79 9.48
CA SER A 163 5.44 -12.22 8.42
C SER A 163 5.74 -10.75 8.62
N VAL A 164 6.90 -10.34 8.12
CA VAL A 164 7.30 -8.94 7.97
C VAL A 164 7.43 -8.63 6.48
N SER A 165 6.87 -7.50 6.08
CA SER A 165 6.93 -7.00 4.71
C SER A 165 7.75 -5.70 4.70
N ILE A 166 8.83 -5.70 3.94
CA ILE A 166 9.81 -4.61 3.87
C ILE A 166 9.74 -4.00 2.46
N PRO A 167 9.10 -2.83 2.29
CA PRO A 167 9.07 -2.16 1.01
C PRO A 167 10.38 -1.40 0.76
N LEU A 168 10.97 -1.64 -0.41
CA LEU A 168 12.07 -0.85 -0.96
C LEU A 168 11.53 0.10 -2.02
N LYS A 169 11.85 1.38 -1.89
CA LYS A 169 11.41 2.47 -2.78
C LYS A 169 12.57 2.90 -3.67
N PHE A 170 12.40 2.71 -4.97
CA PHE A 170 13.37 3.09 -5.98
C PHE A 170 12.98 4.45 -6.57
N PRO A 171 13.92 5.40 -6.67
CA PRO A 171 13.66 6.69 -7.32
C PRO A 171 13.28 6.47 -8.79
N ASP A 172 13.98 5.57 -9.47
CA ASP A 172 13.64 5.07 -10.80
C ASP A 172 13.07 3.66 -10.68
N PRO A 173 11.80 3.42 -11.07
CA PRO A 173 11.24 2.07 -11.03
C PRO A 173 12.11 1.15 -11.91
N PRO A 174 12.49 -0.05 -11.43
CA PRO A 174 13.23 -0.98 -12.27
C PRO A 174 12.37 -1.32 -13.50
N THR A 175 12.77 -0.84 -14.68
CA THR A 175 12.12 -1.18 -15.94
C THR A 175 12.27 -2.68 -16.15
N TYR A 176 11.15 -3.40 -16.15
CA TYR A 176 11.13 -4.81 -16.53
C TYR A 176 11.54 -4.91 -18.00
N GLN A 177 12.76 -5.36 -18.26
CA GLN A 177 13.17 -5.78 -19.58
C GLN A 177 12.90 -7.29 -19.68
N PRO A 178 11.90 -7.74 -20.47
CA PRO A 178 11.77 -9.15 -20.77
C PRO A 178 13.07 -9.61 -21.43
N SER A 179 13.75 -10.60 -20.84
CA SER A 179 14.94 -11.19 -21.42
C SER A 179 14.54 -11.92 -22.71
N GLY A 180 14.62 -11.23 -23.83
CA GLY A 180 14.35 -11.78 -25.15
C GLY A 180 15.60 -12.44 -25.72
N ASP A 181 15.80 -13.72 -25.44
CA ASP A 181 16.52 -14.59 -26.39
C ASP A 181 15.53 -14.91 -27.52
N ARG A 182 15.36 -13.98 -28.46
CA ARG A 182 14.71 -14.24 -29.76
C ARG A 182 15.78 -14.69 -30.75
N ARG A 183 16.39 -15.85 -30.52
CA ARG A 183 17.12 -16.54 -31.58
C ARG A 183 16.13 -17.34 -32.43
N GLY A 184 15.81 -16.73 -33.58
CA GLY A 184 15.56 -17.39 -34.86
C GLY A 184 14.44 -18.42 -34.94
N CYS A 185 13.23 -17.96 -35.25
CA CYS A 185 12.31 -18.76 -36.07
C CYS A 185 11.95 -17.94 -37.31
N VAL A 186 12.68 -18.17 -38.40
CA VAL A 186 12.28 -17.76 -39.74
C VAL A 186 11.14 -18.68 -40.15
N LEU A 187 9.93 -18.13 -40.34
CA LEU A 187 8.83 -18.86 -40.97
C LEU A 187 8.95 -18.70 -42.49
N PRO A 188 8.82 -19.77 -43.29
CA PRO A 188 8.84 -19.65 -44.73
C PRO A 188 7.53 -19.02 -45.22
N ALA A 189 7.64 -18.15 -46.21
CA ALA A 189 6.51 -17.58 -46.92
C ALA A 189 5.95 -18.61 -47.91
N GLY A 190 4.64 -18.86 -47.85
CA GLY A 190 3.91 -19.54 -48.94
C GLY A 190 2.87 -20.55 -48.47
N SER A 191 1.62 -20.12 -48.39
CA SER A 191 0.48 -20.74 -49.10
C SER A 191 -0.83 -20.15 -48.58
N GLN A 192 -1.62 -19.66 -49.52
CA GLN A 192 -2.98 -19.20 -49.32
C GLN A 192 -3.89 -20.40 -49.09
N GLY A 193 -4.90 -20.29 -48.22
CA GLY A 193 -5.96 -21.31 -48.14
C GLY A 193 -6.80 -21.30 -46.87
N THR A 194 -7.96 -20.64 -46.96
CA THR A 194 -9.27 -21.02 -46.36
C THR A 194 -9.39 -21.35 -44.86
N MET A 195 -9.97 -20.38 -44.13
CA MET A 195 -11.17 -20.49 -43.27
C MET A 195 -11.48 -21.85 -42.61
N TRP A 196 -11.50 -21.92 -41.26
CA TRP A 196 -12.69 -22.23 -40.43
C TRP A 196 -12.40 -21.96 -38.93
N ARG A 197 -13.27 -21.13 -38.34
CA ARG A 197 -13.84 -21.14 -36.98
C ARG A 197 -12.98 -21.49 -35.74
N ARG A 198 -12.80 -20.45 -34.91
CA ARG A 198 -12.88 -20.41 -33.43
C ARG A 198 -12.61 -21.73 -32.68
N SER A 199 -11.36 -21.90 -32.25
CA SER A 199 -11.00 -22.62 -31.03
C SER A 199 -10.21 -21.68 -30.12
N THR A 200 -10.83 -21.39 -28.97
CA THR A 200 -10.26 -20.79 -27.78
C THR A 200 -8.93 -21.44 -27.39
N LEU A 201 -7.87 -20.63 -27.21
CA LEU A 201 -6.74 -20.77 -26.26
C LEU A 201 -5.74 -19.60 -26.50
N PRO A 202 -4.95 -19.21 -25.49
CA PRO A 202 -5.21 -17.99 -24.75
C PRO A 202 -4.41 -16.79 -25.27
N ALA A 203 -5.01 -15.60 -25.16
CA ALA A 203 -4.29 -14.34 -25.18
C ALA A 203 -3.12 -14.45 -24.18
N GLY A 204 -1.92 -14.17 -24.68
CA GLY A 204 -0.64 -14.32 -24.00
C GLY A 204 -0.75 -14.02 -22.52
N GLY A 205 -0.45 -15.06 -21.74
CA GLY A 205 -0.41 -15.01 -20.29
C GLY A 205 0.52 -13.89 -19.86
N VAL A 206 -0.08 -12.76 -19.48
CA VAL A 206 0.46 -11.97 -18.39
C VAL A 206 0.51 -12.95 -17.21
N GLU A 207 1.68 -13.51 -16.94
CA GLU A 207 1.96 -13.97 -15.59
C GLU A 207 1.86 -12.73 -14.70
N LYS A 208 0.62 -12.47 -14.28
CA LYS A 208 0.33 -11.69 -13.11
C LYS A 208 1.01 -12.46 -11.99
N PHE A 209 2.26 -12.12 -11.71
CA PHE A 209 2.78 -12.24 -10.35
C PHE A 209 1.66 -11.77 -9.45
N PRO A 210 1.22 -12.60 -8.47
CA PRO A 210 -0.02 -12.36 -7.77
C PRO A 210 0.03 -10.93 -7.27
N SER A 211 -0.78 -10.09 -7.91
CA SER A 211 -1.12 -8.80 -7.35
C SER A 211 -1.55 -9.08 -5.92
N LEU A 212 -1.27 -8.14 -5.02
CA LEU A 212 -1.66 -8.13 -3.62
C LEU A 212 -3.20 -8.12 -3.43
N SER A 213 -3.92 -8.97 -4.15
CA SER A 213 -5.37 -9.18 -4.13
C SER A 213 -5.79 -10.36 -3.25
N TRP A 214 -4.84 -11.10 -2.65
CA TRP A 214 -5.12 -12.22 -1.75
C TRP A 214 -4.60 -12.11 -0.32
N LEU A 215 -4.16 -10.93 0.08
CA LEU A 215 -4.21 -10.50 1.48
C LEU A 215 -5.38 -9.54 1.60
N GLY A 216 -6.29 -9.80 2.54
CA GLY A 216 -7.47 -8.99 2.77
C GLY A 216 -7.17 -7.48 2.75
N GLN A 217 -7.55 -6.86 1.64
CA GLN A 217 -7.79 -5.44 1.40
C GLN A 217 -7.02 -4.44 2.27
N GLY A 218 -5.94 -3.90 1.71
CA GLY A 218 -5.27 -2.68 2.15
C GLY A 218 -4.39 -2.17 1.02
N PHE A 219 -4.97 -1.37 0.12
CA PHE A 219 -4.25 -0.80 -1.03
C PHE A 219 -3.29 0.29 -0.51
N VAL A 220 -1.99 0.04 -0.61
CA VAL A 220 -0.97 1.09 -0.52
C VAL A 220 -1.08 1.92 -1.80
N GLY A 221 -1.20 3.24 -1.65
CA GLY A 221 -1.43 4.16 -2.75
C GLY A 221 -0.31 4.12 -3.79
N ASN A 222 -0.72 4.18 -5.06
CA ASN A 222 0.17 4.61 -6.13
C ASN A 222 0.34 6.15 -6.06
N PRO A 223 1.50 6.67 -6.48
CA PRO A 223 1.87 8.06 -6.34
C PRO A 223 0.96 9.00 -7.14
N CYS A 224 0.72 10.17 -6.57
CA CYS A 224 -0.02 11.27 -7.16
C CYS A 224 0.56 11.66 -8.54
N CYS A 225 -0.30 11.70 -9.55
CA CYS A 225 -0.12 12.60 -10.69
C CYS A 225 -0.51 14.03 -10.26
N PRO A 226 0.08 15.07 -10.88
CA PRO A 226 0.04 16.43 -10.38
C PRO A 226 -1.35 17.04 -10.52
N SER A 227 -1.70 17.88 -9.55
CA SER A 227 -2.87 18.76 -9.60
C SER A 227 -2.83 19.60 -10.88
N SER A 228 -3.70 19.28 -11.84
CA SER A 228 -4.13 20.25 -12.83
C SER A 228 -4.94 21.31 -12.09
N GLY A 229 -4.33 22.47 -11.87
CA GLY A 229 -5.05 23.67 -11.47
C GLY A 229 -6.10 23.99 -12.52
N GLY A 230 -7.36 23.77 -12.17
CA GLY A 230 -8.49 24.27 -12.94
C GLY A 230 -8.52 25.78 -12.85
N MET A 231 -7.93 26.43 -13.86
CA MET A 231 -8.21 27.82 -14.18
C MET A 231 -9.61 27.82 -14.80
N VAL A 232 -10.59 28.35 -14.06
CA VAL A 232 -11.93 28.62 -14.56
C VAL A 232 -11.82 29.83 -15.48
N MET A 233 -11.61 29.60 -16.78
CA MET A 233 -11.92 30.61 -17.80
C MET A 233 -13.37 30.42 -18.20
N GLY A 234 -14.19 31.42 -17.87
CA GLY A 234 -15.55 31.54 -18.37
C GLY A 234 -15.53 31.70 -19.89
N PHE A 235 -16.24 30.82 -20.59
CA PHE A 235 -16.66 31.10 -21.95
C PHE A 235 -18.12 31.56 -21.91
N ALA A 236 -18.27 32.86 -22.15
CA ALA A 236 -19.55 33.48 -22.46
C ALA A 236 -20.00 33.01 -23.85
N VAL A 237 -21.14 32.34 -23.92
CA VAL A 237 -21.86 32.16 -25.18
C VAL A 237 -22.80 33.36 -25.32
N ARG A 238 -22.40 34.30 -26.19
CA ARG A 238 -23.26 35.40 -26.61
C ARG A 238 -24.30 34.85 -27.57
N HIS A 239 -25.58 34.95 -27.21
CA HIS A 239 -26.66 34.88 -28.17
C HIS A 239 -26.69 36.21 -28.94
N HIS A 240 -26.37 36.16 -30.22
CA HIS A 240 -26.62 37.25 -31.16
C HIS A 240 -28.07 37.14 -31.65
N ASP A 241 -28.98 37.76 -30.91
CA ASP A 241 -30.29 38.13 -31.46
C ASP A 241 -30.16 39.48 -32.14
N GLY A 242 -30.17 39.45 -33.47
CA GLY A 242 -30.17 40.61 -34.33
C GLY A 242 -31.18 40.42 -35.45
N LYS A 243 -32.45 40.76 -35.19
CA LYS A 243 -33.36 41.15 -36.27
C LYS A 243 -34.23 42.33 -35.84
N LEU A 244 -33.99 43.44 -36.52
CA LEU A 244 -34.69 44.71 -36.40
C LEU A 244 -36.00 44.71 -37.19
N ARG A 245 -37.01 45.34 -36.57
CA ARG A 245 -38.12 46.14 -37.12
C ARG A 245 -39.19 45.45 -37.99
N SER A 246 -40.44 45.56 -37.53
CA SER A 246 -41.34 46.64 -37.99
C SER A 246 -42.59 46.72 -37.10
N LEU A 247 -42.79 47.88 -36.47
CA LEU A 247 -44.12 48.34 -36.07
C LEU A 247 -44.85 48.79 -37.34
N SER A 248 -46.07 48.33 -37.55
CA SER A 248 -47.08 49.08 -38.30
C SER A 248 -48.45 48.78 -37.74
N THR A 249 -49.09 49.87 -37.35
CA THR A 249 -50.46 50.03 -36.89
C THR A 249 -51.42 49.93 -38.08
N ALA A 250 -52.49 49.16 -37.93
CA ALA A 250 -53.87 49.47 -38.36
C ALA A 250 -54.75 48.23 -38.08
#